data_AF-A0A1H4KVW8-F1
#
_entry.id   AF-A0A1H4KVW8-F1
#
_cell.length_a   1.000
_cell.length_b   1.000
_cell.length_c   1.000
_cell.angle_alpha   90.00
_cell.angle_beta   90.00
_cell.angle_gamma   90.00
#
_symmetry.space_group_name_H-M   'P 1'
#
loop_
_entity.id
_entity.type
_entity.pdbx_description
1 polymer ?
#
loop_
_entity_poly.entity_id
_entity_poly.type
_entity_poly.pdbx_seq_one_letter_code
_entity_poly.pdbx_strand_id
1 'polypeptide(L)'
;MLPWHRRPAWWLLAPAAVIVTLYISGNVSTEQIVAHREAAIAASALLLFITGPLAGVSAAIEAGRERRSRGLAETKTRTDLHVLWVRIWPSIVSASIVQLFAIAYLLVRAGSAPDPISWWIPLALCSALVLHAVAGYVIGQWMPAALAIPATVLLSYLWVAFTWTVEPTQLRYMAGPAMAMCCSPAEKLDGQAPLTLLVFSLIMSVAYLGIAAIGGPRGLRQGASLVPRVATSVLIAAIAFGAGMFAGNGIGIMPGRTLAKSELRCSDGVPTVCLSDVQIARGDQRRLVAKTFSIFNDLGLQPVRQVEPVPALHKGDVLSPTGTALISMAPGMSELDTVHSAASTYSSQLDRFSCDLQDPVKWFETRYLVQAWFDQTAARALLSPEDQQSIVAFSLTDPATAPELKSDLADLTRMTKPQQTRWIRQASEELLQCKVPASPGSAGR
;
A
#
# COMPACT_ATOMS: atom_id res chain seq x y z
N MET A 1 30.88 -31.25 -3.87
CA MET A 1 29.94 -30.11 -3.72
C MET A 1 30.69 -28.82 -4.02
N LEU A 2 30.09 -27.85 -4.72
CA LEU A 2 30.74 -26.55 -4.93
C LEU A 2 30.93 -25.82 -3.59
N PRO A 3 32.07 -25.13 -3.39
CA PRO A 3 32.25 -24.28 -2.22
C PRO A 3 31.09 -23.29 -2.11
N TRP A 4 30.57 -23.07 -0.91
CA TRP A 4 29.39 -22.23 -0.70
C TRP A 4 29.59 -20.83 -1.29
N HIS A 5 30.76 -20.21 -1.10
CA HIS A 5 31.13 -18.89 -1.61
C HIS A 5 31.18 -18.78 -3.15
N ARG A 6 31.10 -19.89 -3.90
CA ARG A 6 31.05 -19.89 -5.38
C ARG A 6 29.65 -20.00 -5.98
N ARG A 7 28.63 -19.98 -5.12
CA ARG A 7 27.23 -20.05 -5.57
C ARG A 7 26.74 -18.66 -5.98
N PRO A 8 25.98 -18.57 -7.09
CA PRO A 8 25.49 -17.30 -7.63
C PRO A 8 24.64 -16.54 -6.62
N ALA A 9 23.92 -17.26 -5.75
CA ALA A 9 23.14 -16.70 -4.64
C ALA A 9 23.91 -15.66 -3.82
N TRP A 10 25.18 -15.94 -3.49
CA TRP A 10 25.97 -15.04 -2.64
C TRP A 10 26.57 -13.85 -3.39
N TRP A 11 26.92 -14.02 -4.66
CA TRP A 11 27.44 -12.91 -5.48
C TRP A 11 26.33 -11.95 -5.91
N LEU A 12 25.10 -12.44 -6.08
CA LEU A 12 23.93 -11.62 -6.42
C LEU A 12 23.32 -10.93 -5.18
N LEU A 13 23.65 -11.38 -3.97
CA LEU A 13 23.14 -10.80 -2.72
C LEU A 13 23.51 -9.31 -2.58
N ALA A 14 24.79 -8.98 -2.75
CA ALA A 14 25.28 -7.60 -2.61
C ALA A 14 24.62 -6.62 -3.59
N PRO A 15 24.61 -6.86 -4.94
CA PRO A 15 23.94 -5.95 -5.85
C PRO A 15 22.43 -5.87 -5.60
N ALA A 16 21.78 -6.96 -5.21
CA ALA A 16 20.36 -6.92 -4.86
C ALA A 16 20.08 -6.06 -3.63
N ALA A 17 20.91 -6.15 -2.58
CA ALA A 17 20.79 -5.30 -1.39
C ALA A 17 20.99 -3.81 -1.73
N VAL A 18 21.93 -3.49 -2.63
CA VAL A 18 22.13 -2.12 -3.12
C VAL A 18 20.90 -1.62 -3.88
N ILE A 19 20.37 -2.40 -4.82
CA ILE A 19 19.17 -2.01 -5.60
C ILE A 19 17.96 -1.82 -4.68
N VAL A 20 17.76 -2.72 -3.72
CA VAL A 20 16.70 -2.61 -2.70
C VAL A 20 16.83 -1.31 -1.91
N THR A 21 18.04 -0.98 -1.46
CA THR A 21 18.30 0.26 -0.71
C THR A 21 17.93 1.47 -1.55
N LEU A 22 18.45 1.55 -2.78
CA LEU A 22 18.17 2.65 -3.72
C LEU A 22 16.68 2.76 -4.02
N TYR A 23 15.99 1.64 -4.23
CA TYR A 23 14.55 1.62 -4.50
C TYR A 23 13.77 2.16 -3.31
N ILE A 24 14.05 1.68 -2.09
CA ILE A 24 13.36 2.14 -0.89
C ILE A 24 13.59 3.63 -0.67
N SER A 25 14.83 4.10 -0.80
CA SER A 25 15.18 5.52 -0.62
C SER A 25 14.53 6.42 -1.68
N GLY A 26 14.36 5.95 -2.91
CA GLY A 26 13.80 6.74 -4.01
C GLY A 26 12.28 6.67 -4.18
N ASN A 27 11.64 5.57 -3.80
CA ASN A 27 10.25 5.28 -4.20
C ASN A 27 9.29 5.01 -3.03
N VAL A 28 9.79 4.70 -1.83
CA VAL A 28 8.92 4.44 -0.68
C VAL A 28 8.77 5.72 0.14
N SER A 29 7.55 6.28 0.14
CA SER A 29 7.21 7.46 0.94
C SER A 29 7.35 7.15 2.42
N THR A 30 8.06 8.02 3.14
CA THR A 30 8.20 7.90 4.59
C THR A 30 6.85 8.06 5.29
N GLU A 31 6.00 8.96 4.79
CA GLU A 31 4.70 9.31 5.39
C GLU A 31 3.76 8.11 5.53
N GLN A 32 3.82 7.16 4.59
CA GLN A 32 3.00 5.95 4.61
C GLN A 32 3.41 4.96 5.69
N ILE A 33 4.66 5.01 6.16
CA ILE A 33 5.23 4.00 7.07
C ILE A 33 5.59 4.58 8.45
N VAL A 34 5.55 5.91 8.64
CA VAL A 34 5.93 6.53 9.93
C VAL A 34 5.09 5.95 11.06
N ALA A 35 5.78 5.52 12.12
CA ALA A 35 5.17 4.99 13.34
C ALA A 35 4.15 3.85 13.12
N HIS A 36 4.26 3.11 11.99
CA HIS A 36 3.38 2.01 11.66
C HIS A 36 4.19 0.81 11.13
N ARG A 37 4.49 -0.15 12.01
CA ARG A 37 5.31 -1.34 11.67
C ARG A 37 4.62 -2.23 10.65
N GLU A 38 3.31 -2.46 10.77
CA GLU A 38 2.59 -3.31 9.83
C GLU A 38 2.64 -2.75 8.40
N ALA A 39 2.40 -1.45 8.22
CA ALA A 39 2.55 -0.77 6.93
C ALA A 39 4.00 -0.85 6.41
N ALA A 40 5.01 -0.64 7.26
CA ALA A 40 6.41 -0.75 6.88
C ALA A 40 6.78 -2.17 6.38
N ILE A 41 6.29 -3.21 7.05
CA ILE A 41 6.52 -4.60 6.65
C ILE A 41 5.74 -4.92 5.37
N ALA A 42 4.50 -4.46 5.26
CA ALA A 42 3.66 -4.64 4.08
C ALA A 42 4.26 -3.96 2.85
N ALA A 43 4.80 -2.75 2.98
CA ALA A 43 5.51 -2.03 1.92
C ALA A 43 6.69 -2.82 1.33
N SER A 44 7.34 -3.68 2.15
CA SER A 44 8.41 -4.55 1.67
C SER A 44 7.94 -5.59 0.65
N ALA A 45 6.64 -5.87 0.55
CA ALA A 45 6.08 -6.80 -0.43
C ALA A 45 6.28 -6.33 -1.87
N LEU A 46 6.38 -5.02 -2.13
CA LEU A 46 6.76 -4.50 -3.45
C LEU A 46 8.11 -5.07 -3.89
N LEU A 47 9.05 -5.24 -2.96
CA LEU A 47 10.41 -5.66 -3.28
C LEU A 47 10.52 -7.10 -3.77
N LEU A 48 9.41 -7.87 -3.79
CA LEU A 48 9.34 -9.16 -4.48
C LEU A 48 9.71 -9.05 -5.97
N PHE A 49 9.53 -7.89 -6.62
CA PHE A 49 10.03 -7.69 -7.99
C PHE A 49 11.58 -7.72 -8.08
N ILE A 50 12.30 -7.60 -6.96
CA ILE A 50 13.77 -7.72 -6.88
C ILE A 50 14.17 -9.06 -6.26
N THR A 51 13.60 -9.39 -5.10
CA THR A 51 13.96 -10.60 -4.33
C THR A 51 13.45 -11.89 -4.99
N GLY A 52 12.32 -11.84 -5.69
CA GLY A 52 11.80 -12.93 -6.51
C GLY A 52 12.75 -13.31 -7.66
N PRO A 53 13.13 -12.38 -8.56
CA PRO A 53 14.12 -12.67 -9.60
C PRO A 53 15.47 -13.09 -9.05
N LEU A 54 15.94 -12.51 -7.93
CA LEU A 54 17.17 -12.96 -7.26
C LEU A 54 17.09 -14.46 -6.93
N ALA A 55 16.02 -14.89 -6.25
CA ALA A 55 15.81 -16.28 -5.87
C ALA A 55 15.72 -17.21 -7.09
N GLY A 56 14.96 -16.79 -8.10
CA GLY A 56 14.75 -17.57 -9.32
C GLY A 56 16.01 -17.69 -10.18
N VAL A 57 16.70 -16.58 -10.47
CA VAL A 57 17.89 -16.54 -11.33
C VAL A 57 19.04 -17.34 -10.71
N SER A 58 19.28 -17.19 -9.41
CA SER A 58 20.34 -17.97 -8.75
C SER A 58 20.06 -19.47 -8.82
N ALA A 59 18.80 -19.88 -8.66
CA ALA A 59 18.39 -21.28 -8.78
C ALA A 59 18.47 -21.79 -10.23
N ALA A 60 18.09 -20.97 -11.22
CA ALA A 60 18.19 -21.29 -12.65
C ALA A 60 19.65 -21.52 -13.09
N ILE A 61 20.59 -20.72 -12.59
CA ILE A 61 22.02 -20.88 -12.86
C ILE A 61 22.54 -22.20 -12.28
N GLU A 62 22.15 -22.55 -11.04
CA GLU A 62 22.54 -23.81 -10.42
C GLU A 62 21.98 -25.03 -11.17
N ALA A 63 20.70 -24.98 -11.58
CA ALA A 63 20.12 -26.02 -12.43
C ALA A 63 20.85 -26.14 -13.79
N GLY A 64 21.21 -25.01 -14.41
CA GLY A 64 21.96 -25.00 -15.66
C GLY A 64 23.40 -25.53 -15.52
N ARG A 65 24.03 -25.39 -14.35
CA ARG A 65 25.32 -26.01 -14.02
C ARG A 65 25.19 -27.53 -13.90
N GLU A 66 24.17 -28.00 -13.17
CA GLU A 66 23.88 -29.43 -13.01
C GLU A 66 23.61 -30.11 -14.35
N ARG A 67 22.87 -29.43 -15.23
CA ARG A 67 22.61 -29.92 -16.59
C ARG A 67 23.89 -30.10 -17.41
N ARG A 68 24.89 -29.23 -17.21
CA ARG A 68 26.18 -29.27 -17.92
C ARG A 68 27.16 -30.30 -17.34
N SER A 69 27.14 -30.54 -16.03
CA SER A 69 28.09 -31.44 -15.37
C SER A 69 27.89 -32.93 -15.67
N ARG A 70 27.03 -33.29 -16.64
CA ARG A 70 26.76 -34.66 -17.15
C ARG A 70 26.59 -35.70 -16.04
N GLY A 71 26.01 -35.32 -14.90
CA GLY A 71 25.79 -36.16 -13.72
C GLY A 71 26.70 -37.39 -13.72
N LEU A 72 28.01 -37.20 -13.46
CA LEU A 72 28.92 -38.31 -13.15
C LEU A 72 28.11 -39.31 -12.36
N ALA A 73 27.85 -40.48 -12.95
CA ALA A 73 26.81 -41.42 -12.59
C ALA A 73 26.71 -41.62 -11.06
N GLU A 74 26.01 -40.71 -10.38
CA GLU A 74 25.87 -40.73 -8.94
C GLU A 74 24.88 -41.86 -8.70
N THR A 75 25.43 -43.00 -8.28
CA THR A 75 24.68 -44.09 -7.69
C THR A 75 23.66 -43.48 -6.73
N LYS A 76 22.36 -43.79 -6.96
CA LYS A 76 21.20 -43.26 -6.22
C LYS A 76 21.25 -43.66 -4.74
N THR A 77 22.17 -43.07 -3.99
CA THR A 77 22.30 -43.25 -2.54
C THR A 77 21.50 -42.20 -1.77
N ARG A 78 21.06 -41.13 -2.43
CA ARG A 78 20.31 -40.00 -1.85
C ARG A 78 18.94 -39.86 -2.50
N THR A 79 17.98 -39.38 -1.71
CA THR A 79 16.64 -39.06 -2.22
C THR A 79 16.69 -37.84 -3.14
N ASP A 80 15.86 -37.83 -4.18
CA ASP A 80 15.78 -36.73 -5.15
C ASP A 80 15.48 -35.39 -4.44
N LEU A 81 14.66 -35.42 -3.39
CA LEU A 81 14.32 -34.24 -2.58
C LEU A 81 15.55 -33.65 -1.88
N HIS A 82 16.45 -34.47 -1.35
CA HIS A 82 17.66 -34.00 -0.69
C HIS A 82 18.59 -33.31 -1.70
N VAL A 83 18.76 -33.90 -2.89
CA VAL A 83 19.57 -33.30 -3.96
C VAL A 83 18.99 -31.94 -4.35
N LEU A 84 17.68 -31.88 -4.58
CA LEU A 84 16.96 -30.66 -4.93
C LEU A 84 17.10 -29.58 -3.86
N TRP A 85 16.90 -29.94 -2.59
CA TRP A 85 17.06 -29.02 -1.46
C TRP A 85 18.46 -28.42 -1.41
N VAL A 86 19.52 -29.24 -1.51
CA VAL A 86 20.93 -28.81 -1.51
C VAL A 86 21.22 -27.79 -2.61
N ARG A 87 20.48 -27.80 -3.73
CA ARG A 87 20.62 -26.84 -4.82
C ARG A 87 19.86 -25.55 -4.59
N ILE A 88 18.63 -25.63 -4.08
CA ILE A 88 17.72 -24.49 -4.02
C ILE A 88 17.91 -23.67 -2.73
N TRP A 89 18.24 -24.29 -1.60
CA TRP A 89 18.27 -23.58 -0.31
C TRP A 89 19.15 -22.32 -0.27
N PRO A 90 20.34 -22.23 -0.92
CA PRO A 90 21.13 -21.00 -0.86
C PRO A 90 20.45 -19.85 -1.60
N SER A 91 19.72 -20.15 -2.69
CA SER A 91 18.93 -19.17 -3.41
C SER A 91 17.85 -18.58 -2.52
N ILE A 92 17.09 -19.46 -1.84
CA ILE A 92 16.05 -19.06 -0.87
C ILE A 92 16.67 -18.22 0.24
N VAL A 93 17.73 -18.71 0.89
CA VAL A 93 18.39 -18.00 2.00
C VAL A 93 18.91 -16.64 1.56
N SER A 94 19.58 -16.54 0.41
CA SER A 94 20.10 -15.25 -0.08
C SER A 94 18.99 -14.23 -0.33
N ALA A 95 17.89 -14.65 -0.96
CA ALA A 95 16.76 -13.78 -1.22
C ALA A 95 16.01 -13.40 0.07
N SER A 96 15.86 -14.35 0.99
CA SER A 96 15.29 -14.09 2.32
C SER A 96 16.14 -13.11 3.12
N ILE A 97 17.47 -13.19 3.06
CA ILE A 97 18.36 -12.21 3.70
C ILE A 97 18.10 -10.80 3.14
N VAL A 98 18.03 -10.67 1.81
CA VAL A 98 17.75 -9.37 1.17
C VAL A 98 16.35 -8.85 1.53
N GLN A 99 15.34 -9.72 1.57
CA GLN A 99 13.97 -9.35 1.96
C GLN A 99 13.90 -8.92 3.43
N LEU A 100 14.55 -9.66 4.34
CA LEU A 100 14.60 -9.33 5.77
C LEU A 100 15.41 -8.06 6.02
N PHE A 101 16.49 -7.85 5.27
CA PHE A 101 17.24 -6.59 5.28
C PHE A 101 16.34 -5.42 4.86
N ALA A 102 15.53 -5.59 3.82
CA ALA A 102 14.59 -4.58 3.39
C ALA A 102 13.52 -4.26 4.46
N ILE A 103 12.96 -5.29 5.07
CA ILE A 103 12.01 -5.15 6.19
C ILE A 103 12.67 -4.38 7.33
N ALA A 104 13.89 -4.76 7.72
CA ALA A 104 14.64 -4.07 8.77
C ALA A 104 14.89 -2.59 8.41
N TYR A 105 15.27 -2.30 7.16
CA TYR A 105 15.51 -0.94 6.70
C TYR A 105 14.22 -0.09 6.73
N LEU A 106 13.09 -0.64 6.29
CA LEU A 106 11.78 0.02 6.36
C LEU A 106 11.31 0.22 7.80
N LEU A 107 11.53 -0.76 8.69
CA LEU A 107 11.23 -0.63 10.12
C LEU A 107 12.08 0.45 10.80
N VAL A 108 13.35 0.58 10.43
CA VAL A 108 14.21 1.67 10.91
C VAL A 108 13.69 3.03 10.42
N ARG A 109 13.26 3.13 9.17
CA ARG A 109 12.65 4.36 8.61
C ARG A 109 11.29 4.70 9.24
N ALA A 110 10.49 3.70 9.58
CA ALA A 110 9.23 3.87 10.30
C ALA A 110 9.45 4.41 11.73
N GLY A 111 10.58 4.04 12.35
CA GLY A 111 10.94 4.43 13.71
C GLY A 111 10.14 3.68 14.77
N SER A 112 10.07 4.24 15.98
CA SER A 112 9.26 3.70 17.07
C SER A 112 7.77 3.74 16.70
N ALA A 113 7.09 2.61 16.87
CA ALA A 113 5.69 2.44 16.55
C ALA A 113 4.99 1.64 17.67
N PRO A 114 3.71 1.90 17.96
CA PRO A 114 2.97 1.21 19.02
C PRO A 114 2.40 -0.14 18.58
N ASP A 115 2.25 -0.38 17.28
CA ASP A 115 1.67 -1.60 16.72
C ASP A 115 2.63 -2.81 16.84
N PRO A 116 2.10 -4.04 16.99
CA PRO A 116 2.93 -5.24 17.06
C PRO A 116 3.53 -5.60 15.69
N ILE A 117 4.61 -6.38 15.69
CA ILE A 117 5.19 -6.93 14.46
C ILE A 117 4.30 -8.07 13.93
N SER A 118 3.78 -7.89 12.72
CA SER A 118 2.98 -8.91 12.03
C SER A 118 3.88 -9.95 11.34
N TRP A 119 4.20 -11.05 12.04
CA TRP A 119 5.07 -12.12 11.52
C TRP A 119 4.48 -12.92 10.35
N TRP A 120 3.18 -12.81 10.11
CA TRP A 120 2.51 -13.44 8.97
C TRP A 120 3.00 -12.90 7.62
N ILE A 121 3.30 -11.60 7.53
CA ILE A 121 3.73 -10.99 6.28
C ILE A 121 5.12 -11.51 5.87
N PRO A 122 6.18 -11.47 6.71
CA PRO A 122 7.48 -12.02 6.34
C PRO A 122 7.44 -13.52 6.02
N LEU A 123 6.59 -14.29 6.72
CA LEU A 123 6.41 -15.71 6.43
C LEU A 123 5.82 -15.93 5.03
N ALA A 124 4.77 -15.19 4.68
CA ALA A 124 4.17 -15.24 3.36
C ALA A 124 5.15 -14.80 2.26
N LEU A 125 5.89 -13.71 2.48
CA LEU A 125 6.93 -13.25 1.55
C LEU A 125 8.04 -14.31 1.36
N CYS A 126 8.52 -14.93 2.44
CA CYS A 126 9.50 -16.02 2.34
C CYS A 126 8.98 -17.20 1.53
N SER A 127 7.69 -17.56 1.67
CA SER A 127 7.09 -18.63 0.87
C SER A 127 7.05 -18.30 -0.62
N ALA A 128 6.81 -17.04 -0.99
CA ALA A 128 6.89 -16.58 -2.37
C ALA A 128 8.32 -16.73 -2.92
N LEU A 129 9.35 -16.44 -2.11
CA LEU A 129 10.74 -16.65 -2.52
C LEU A 129 11.05 -18.14 -2.79
N VAL A 130 10.46 -19.06 -2.03
CA VAL A 130 10.53 -20.51 -2.33
C VAL A 130 9.93 -20.79 -3.70
N LEU A 131 8.73 -20.27 -3.97
CA LEU A 131 8.06 -20.43 -5.26
C LEU A 131 8.95 -19.93 -6.41
N HIS A 132 9.47 -18.71 -6.32
CA HIS A 132 10.34 -18.13 -7.35
C HIS A 132 11.64 -18.94 -7.54
N ALA A 133 12.25 -19.41 -6.45
CA ALA A 133 13.45 -20.25 -6.52
C ALA A 133 13.19 -21.59 -7.21
N VAL A 134 12.09 -22.28 -6.87
CA VAL A 134 11.75 -23.57 -7.49
C VAL A 134 11.36 -23.36 -8.97
N ALA A 135 10.60 -22.31 -9.30
CA ALA A 135 10.25 -21.99 -10.68
C ALA A 135 11.50 -21.72 -11.54
N GLY A 136 12.44 -20.91 -11.04
CA GLY A 136 13.71 -20.66 -11.70
C GLY A 136 14.57 -21.92 -11.86
N TYR A 137 14.60 -22.78 -10.83
CA TYR A 137 15.27 -24.08 -10.90
C TYR A 137 14.68 -24.96 -12.01
N VAL A 138 13.35 -25.05 -12.10
CA VAL A 138 12.66 -25.76 -13.18
C VAL A 138 13.10 -25.18 -14.51
N ILE A 139 12.96 -23.87 -14.76
CA ILE A 139 13.37 -23.25 -16.04
C ILE A 139 14.83 -23.60 -16.41
N GLY A 140 15.75 -23.53 -15.44
CA GLY A 140 17.17 -23.85 -15.65
C GLY A 140 17.46 -25.32 -15.97
N GLN A 141 16.58 -26.26 -15.60
CA GLN A 141 16.70 -27.65 -16.03
C GLN A 141 16.35 -27.82 -17.51
N TRP A 142 15.39 -27.07 -18.02
CA TRP A 142 14.88 -27.20 -19.40
C TRP A 142 15.66 -26.34 -20.40
N MET A 143 16.18 -25.19 -19.98
CA MET A 143 16.84 -24.21 -20.86
C MET A 143 18.33 -24.01 -20.55
N PRO A 144 19.17 -23.65 -21.54
CA PRO A 144 20.53 -23.20 -21.27
C PRO A 144 20.53 -21.94 -20.42
N ALA A 145 21.56 -21.74 -19.59
CA ALA A 145 21.65 -20.59 -18.69
C ALA A 145 21.42 -19.24 -19.40
N ALA A 146 21.91 -19.11 -20.65
CA ALA A 146 21.71 -17.93 -21.48
C ALA A 146 20.24 -17.58 -21.75
N LEU A 147 19.35 -18.57 -21.81
CA LEU A 147 17.90 -18.39 -21.97
C LEU A 147 17.14 -18.49 -20.64
N ALA A 148 17.62 -19.33 -19.72
CA ALA A 148 16.95 -19.56 -18.44
C ALA A 148 16.96 -18.32 -17.55
N ILE A 149 18.06 -17.56 -17.53
CA ILE A 149 18.18 -16.32 -16.76
C ILE A 149 17.13 -15.29 -17.21
N PRO A 150 17.11 -14.82 -18.48
CA PRO A 150 16.11 -13.84 -18.91
C PRO A 150 14.68 -14.38 -18.82
N ALA A 151 14.44 -15.66 -19.10
CA ALA A 151 13.11 -16.26 -18.95
C ALA A 151 12.62 -16.25 -17.51
N THR A 152 13.52 -16.48 -16.53
CA THR A 152 13.16 -16.47 -15.11
C THR A 152 12.89 -15.06 -14.61
N VAL A 153 13.69 -14.08 -15.03
CA VAL A 153 13.43 -12.66 -14.74
C VAL A 153 12.08 -12.24 -15.32
N LEU A 154 11.83 -12.56 -16.60
CA LEU A 154 10.59 -12.20 -17.28
C LEU A 154 9.38 -12.87 -16.62
N LEU A 155 9.44 -14.17 -16.33
CA LEU A 155 8.34 -14.88 -15.65
C LEU A 155 8.07 -14.28 -14.26
N SER A 156 9.12 -14.01 -13.50
CA SER A 156 9.01 -13.41 -12.17
C SER A 156 8.40 -12.02 -12.23
N TYR A 157 8.87 -11.18 -13.17
CA TYR A 157 8.34 -9.84 -13.38
C TYR A 157 6.89 -9.88 -13.84
N LEU A 158 6.56 -10.71 -14.84
CA LEU A 158 5.18 -10.86 -15.31
C LEU A 158 4.28 -11.32 -14.18
N TRP A 159 4.67 -12.31 -13.37
CA TRP A 159 3.86 -12.76 -12.24
C TRP A 159 3.56 -11.63 -11.24
N VAL A 160 4.57 -10.83 -10.90
CA VAL A 160 4.46 -9.72 -9.95
C VAL A 160 3.73 -8.50 -10.52
N ALA A 161 4.01 -8.12 -11.78
CA ALA A 161 3.48 -6.92 -12.41
C ALA A 161 2.10 -7.13 -13.06
N PHE A 162 1.90 -8.24 -13.77
CA PHE A 162 0.65 -8.52 -14.49
C PHE A 162 -0.53 -8.70 -13.52
N THR A 163 -0.29 -9.32 -12.37
CA THR A 163 -1.35 -9.55 -11.39
C THR A 163 -1.91 -8.23 -10.84
N TRP A 164 -1.16 -7.13 -10.91
CA TRP A 164 -1.63 -5.80 -10.52
C TRP A 164 -2.79 -5.27 -11.38
N THR A 165 -2.82 -5.61 -12.67
CA THR A 165 -3.74 -5.02 -13.65
C THR A 165 -4.96 -5.87 -13.95
N VAL A 166 -5.06 -7.09 -13.40
CA VAL A 166 -6.18 -8.01 -13.66
C VAL A 166 -7.34 -7.81 -12.68
N GLU A 167 -8.55 -8.09 -13.16
CA GLU A 167 -9.82 -7.86 -12.45
C GLU A 167 -10.13 -8.85 -11.31
N PRO A 168 -9.59 -10.08 -11.24
CA PRO A 168 -9.65 -10.87 -10.01
C PRO A 168 -8.66 -10.31 -8.99
N THR A 169 -9.15 -9.55 -8.00
CA THR A 169 -8.31 -8.95 -6.94
C THR A 169 -7.49 -9.99 -6.17
N GLN A 170 -7.99 -11.22 -6.07
CA GLN A 170 -7.32 -12.35 -5.41
C GLN A 170 -5.95 -12.66 -6.04
N LEU A 171 -5.82 -12.51 -7.36
CA LEU A 171 -4.55 -12.76 -8.06
C LEU A 171 -3.45 -11.80 -7.61
N ARG A 172 -3.80 -10.57 -7.24
CA ARG A 172 -2.86 -9.57 -6.72
C ARG A 172 -2.22 -10.04 -5.41
N TYR A 173 -3.02 -10.68 -4.56
CA TYR A 173 -2.55 -11.20 -3.26
C TYR A 173 -1.78 -12.51 -3.40
N MET A 174 -2.09 -13.34 -4.40
CA MET A 174 -1.28 -14.53 -4.72
C MET A 174 0.13 -14.19 -5.21
N ALA A 175 0.31 -13.03 -5.83
CA ALA A 175 1.64 -12.53 -6.19
C ALA A 175 2.35 -11.84 -5.03
N GLY A 176 1.62 -11.13 -4.17
CA GLY A 176 2.13 -10.50 -2.94
C GLY A 176 2.24 -8.96 -2.95
N PRO A 177 2.66 -8.27 -4.04
CA PRO A 177 2.92 -6.83 -4.04
C PRO A 177 1.75 -5.97 -3.55
N ALA A 178 0.50 -6.39 -3.76
CA ALA A 178 -0.67 -5.62 -3.35
C ALA A 178 -0.81 -5.45 -1.84
N MET A 179 -0.11 -6.25 -1.03
CA MET A 179 -0.03 -6.03 0.42
C MET A 179 0.55 -4.64 0.76
N ALA A 180 1.45 -4.11 -0.07
CA ALA A 180 2.04 -2.79 0.14
C ALA A 180 1.08 -1.61 -0.04
N MET A 181 -0.12 -1.87 -0.58
CA MET A 181 -1.18 -0.87 -0.65
C MET A 181 -1.89 -0.70 0.70
N CYS A 182 -1.58 -1.54 1.67
CA CYS A 182 -1.91 -1.35 3.07
C CYS A 182 -0.66 -0.82 3.81
N CYS A 183 -0.80 -0.03 4.87
CA CYS A 183 -2.02 0.32 5.57
C CYS A 183 -2.04 1.82 5.85
N SER A 184 -3.21 2.44 5.79
CA SER A 184 -3.35 3.76 6.40
C SER A 184 -3.32 3.63 7.93
N PRO A 185 -3.00 4.69 8.68
CA PRO A 185 -3.05 4.68 10.15
C PRO A 185 -4.43 4.34 10.77
N ALA A 186 -5.48 4.32 9.95
CA ALA A 186 -6.86 3.98 10.31
C ALA A 186 -7.21 2.50 10.04
N GLU A 187 -6.27 1.74 9.50
CA GLU A 187 -6.48 0.38 9.00
C GLU A 187 -5.47 -0.60 9.58
N LYS A 188 -5.81 -1.87 9.47
CA LYS A 188 -4.89 -3.00 9.67
C LYS A 188 -4.93 -3.92 8.47
N LEU A 189 -3.87 -4.67 8.27
CA LEU A 189 -3.82 -5.62 7.16
C LEU A 189 -4.87 -6.72 7.36
N ASP A 190 -5.64 -7.00 6.31
CA ASP A 190 -6.49 -8.18 6.26
C ASP A 190 -5.60 -9.43 6.27
N GLY A 191 -5.68 -10.23 7.32
CA GLY A 191 -4.91 -11.47 7.45
C GLY A 191 -5.14 -12.48 6.32
N GLN A 192 -6.23 -12.37 5.55
CA GLN A 192 -6.46 -13.18 4.36
C GLN A 192 -5.46 -12.86 3.24
N ALA A 193 -4.93 -11.64 3.14
CA ALA A 193 -3.96 -11.26 2.11
C ALA A 193 -2.63 -12.04 2.22
N PRO A 194 -1.92 -12.03 3.36
CA PRO A 194 -0.71 -12.85 3.52
C PRO A 194 -1.03 -14.35 3.52
N LEU A 195 -2.20 -14.77 4.01
CA LEU A 195 -2.62 -16.18 3.92
C LEU A 195 -2.77 -16.65 2.47
N THR A 196 -3.36 -15.81 1.61
CA THR A 196 -3.52 -16.09 0.18
C THR A 196 -2.18 -16.31 -0.51
N LEU A 197 -1.22 -15.40 -0.27
CA LEU A 197 0.14 -15.53 -0.78
C LEU A 197 0.81 -16.82 -0.29
N LEU A 198 0.68 -17.09 1.02
CA LEU A 198 1.30 -18.25 1.67
C LEU A 198 0.77 -19.57 1.10
N VAL A 199 -0.56 -19.73 1.07
CA VAL A 199 -1.25 -20.93 0.57
C VAL A 199 -0.90 -21.18 -0.89
N PHE A 200 -1.04 -20.16 -1.74
CA PHE A 200 -0.70 -20.26 -3.15
C PHE A 200 0.78 -20.65 -3.34
N SER A 201 1.69 -19.92 -2.70
CA SER A 201 3.13 -20.10 -2.90
C SER A 201 3.61 -21.48 -2.45
N LEU A 202 3.12 -21.98 -1.31
CA LEU A 202 3.52 -23.30 -0.81
C LEU A 202 2.99 -24.43 -1.71
N ILE A 203 1.72 -24.42 -2.09
CA ILE A 203 1.14 -25.48 -2.92
C ILE A 203 1.74 -25.43 -4.34
N MET A 204 1.90 -24.24 -4.92
CA MET A 204 2.53 -24.09 -6.24
C MET A 204 4.00 -24.50 -6.22
N SER A 205 4.72 -24.25 -5.12
CA SER A 205 6.09 -24.76 -4.95
C SER A 205 6.12 -26.29 -5.00
N VAL A 206 5.18 -26.99 -4.35
CA VAL A 206 5.07 -28.45 -4.41
C VAL A 206 4.82 -28.93 -5.85
N ALA A 207 3.95 -28.25 -6.61
CA ALA A 207 3.75 -28.56 -8.02
C ALA A 207 5.05 -28.46 -8.83
N TYR A 208 5.79 -27.36 -8.67
CA TYR A 208 7.07 -27.19 -9.39
C TYR A 208 8.17 -28.12 -8.90
N LEU A 209 8.21 -28.50 -7.62
CA LEU A 209 9.12 -29.53 -7.13
C LEU A 209 8.82 -30.89 -7.79
N GLY A 210 7.54 -31.22 -8.01
CA GLY A 210 7.11 -32.39 -8.78
C GLY A 210 7.63 -32.38 -10.22
N ILE A 211 7.58 -31.21 -10.88
CA ILE A 211 8.16 -31.02 -12.22
C ILE A 211 9.69 -31.11 -12.18
N ALA A 212 10.33 -30.51 -11.18
CA ALA A 212 11.79 -30.52 -11.02
C ALA A 212 12.33 -31.94 -10.81
N ALA A 213 11.59 -32.80 -10.12
CA ALA A 213 11.90 -34.21 -9.90
C ALA A 213 11.88 -35.05 -11.19
N ILE A 214 11.29 -34.55 -12.28
CA ILE A 214 11.38 -35.18 -13.60
C ILE A 214 12.79 -35.04 -14.19
N GLY A 215 13.59 -34.06 -13.76
CA GLY A 215 14.97 -33.90 -14.23
C GLY A 215 15.11 -33.39 -15.67
N GLY A 216 14.09 -32.66 -16.15
CA GLY A 216 14.08 -32.01 -17.46
C GLY A 216 14.09 -32.98 -18.67
N PRO A 217 14.62 -32.56 -19.83
CA PRO A 217 14.57 -33.34 -21.08
C PRO A 217 15.23 -34.72 -21.03
N ARG A 218 16.13 -34.95 -20.05
CA ARG A 218 16.81 -36.24 -19.90
C ARG A 218 15.95 -37.26 -19.17
N GLY A 219 15.26 -36.87 -18.10
CA GLY A 219 14.33 -37.77 -17.44
C GLY A 219 13.12 -38.11 -18.31
N LEU A 220 12.77 -37.22 -19.26
CA LEU A 220 11.78 -37.53 -20.29
C LEU A 220 12.14 -38.74 -21.17
N ARG A 221 13.43 -39.05 -21.34
CA ARG A 221 13.88 -40.18 -22.17
C ARG A 221 13.83 -41.53 -21.44
N GLN A 222 13.57 -41.56 -20.13
CA GLN A 222 13.67 -42.76 -19.29
C GLN A 222 12.33 -43.49 -19.03
N GLY A 223 11.25 -43.20 -19.79
CA GLY A 223 10.11 -44.12 -19.94
C GLY A 223 8.76 -43.67 -19.38
N ALA A 224 7.75 -44.53 -19.60
CA ALA A 224 6.31 -44.28 -19.60
C ALA A 224 5.64 -43.75 -18.30
N SER A 225 6.38 -43.52 -17.20
CA SER A 225 5.81 -43.02 -15.93
C SER A 225 5.76 -41.49 -15.80
N LEU A 226 6.02 -40.76 -16.88
CA LEU A 226 6.06 -39.29 -16.90
C LEU A 226 4.68 -38.66 -16.93
N VAL A 227 3.76 -39.24 -17.69
CA VAL A 227 2.38 -38.75 -17.83
C VAL A 227 1.69 -38.58 -16.48
N PRO A 228 1.66 -39.58 -15.57
CA PRO A 228 1.02 -39.39 -14.27
C PRO A 228 1.71 -38.33 -13.42
N ARG A 229 3.04 -38.19 -13.46
CA ARG A 229 3.76 -37.16 -12.67
C ARG A 229 3.47 -35.74 -13.14
N VAL A 230 3.44 -35.54 -14.46
CA VAL A 230 3.08 -34.24 -15.05
C VAL A 230 1.61 -33.94 -14.72
N ALA A 231 0.71 -34.91 -14.91
CA ALA A 231 -0.70 -34.76 -14.58
C ALA A 231 -0.92 -34.41 -13.09
N THR A 232 -0.24 -35.09 -12.17
CA THR A 232 -0.29 -34.76 -10.74
C THR A 232 0.24 -33.36 -10.45
N SER A 233 1.36 -32.95 -11.07
CA SER A 233 1.91 -31.61 -10.87
C SER A 233 0.96 -30.52 -11.39
N VAL A 234 0.34 -30.74 -12.55
CA VAL A 234 -0.69 -29.85 -13.12
C VAL A 234 -1.92 -29.79 -12.23
N LEU A 235 -2.37 -30.93 -11.69
CA LEU A 235 -3.49 -30.98 -10.75
C LEU A 235 -3.18 -30.20 -9.46
N ILE A 236 -1.98 -30.36 -8.89
CA ILE A 236 -1.56 -29.59 -7.70
C ILE A 236 -1.48 -28.10 -8.02
N ALA A 237 -1.00 -27.71 -9.21
CA ALA A 237 -1.00 -26.32 -9.63
C ALA A 237 -2.44 -25.76 -9.74
N ALA A 238 -3.38 -26.53 -10.30
CA ALA A 238 -4.79 -26.15 -10.34
C ALA A 238 -5.39 -26.00 -8.92
N ILE A 239 -5.04 -26.90 -8.00
CA ILE A 239 -5.40 -26.80 -6.58
C ILE A 239 -4.79 -25.55 -5.95
N ALA A 240 -3.54 -25.19 -6.25
CA ALA A 240 -2.89 -23.97 -5.74
C ALA A 240 -3.66 -22.72 -6.15
N PHE A 241 -4.07 -22.63 -7.42
CA PHE A 241 -4.91 -21.54 -7.91
C PHE A 241 -6.28 -21.53 -7.23
N GLY A 242 -6.97 -22.68 -7.17
CA GLY A 242 -8.28 -22.77 -6.51
C GLY A 242 -8.22 -22.39 -5.03
N ALA A 243 -7.21 -22.89 -4.29
CA ALA A 243 -7.00 -22.58 -2.89
C ALA A 243 -6.60 -21.12 -2.66
N GLY A 244 -5.75 -20.55 -3.53
CA GLY A 244 -5.40 -19.13 -3.49
C GLY A 244 -6.61 -18.24 -3.76
N MET A 245 -7.43 -18.57 -4.77
CA MET A 245 -8.68 -17.84 -5.06
C MET A 245 -9.66 -17.93 -3.88
N PHE A 246 -9.77 -19.10 -3.25
CA PHE A 246 -10.63 -19.31 -2.09
C PHE A 246 -10.14 -18.54 -0.85
N ALA A 247 -8.84 -18.61 -0.55
CA ALA A 247 -8.23 -17.87 0.58
C ALA A 247 -8.34 -16.35 0.38
N GLY A 248 -8.23 -15.87 -0.87
CA GLY A 248 -8.37 -14.46 -1.19
C GLY A 248 -9.82 -13.97 -1.27
N ASN A 249 -10.80 -14.85 -1.03
CA ASN A 249 -12.20 -14.48 -1.19
C ASN A 249 -12.61 -13.41 -0.16
N GLY A 250 -13.31 -12.38 -0.64
CA GLY A 250 -13.76 -11.25 0.19
C GLY A 250 -12.71 -10.17 0.42
N ILE A 251 -11.47 -10.31 -0.06
CA ILE A 251 -10.50 -9.22 0.00
C ILE A 251 -10.82 -8.21 -1.11
N GLY A 252 -10.99 -6.95 -0.71
CA GLY A 252 -11.23 -5.84 -1.63
C GLY A 252 -10.01 -5.51 -2.52
N ILE A 253 -10.08 -4.36 -3.19
CA ILE A 253 -8.97 -3.84 -4.01
C ILE A 253 -7.75 -3.50 -3.15
N MET A 254 -7.98 -2.96 -1.95
CA MET A 254 -6.96 -2.76 -0.93
C MET A 254 -7.07 -3.84 0.14
N PRO A 255 -5.95 -4.39 0.65
CA PRO A 255 -5.98 -5.40 1.70
C PRO A 255 -6.09 -4.80 3.11
N GLY A 256 -6.73 -3.63 3.24
CA GLY A 256 -6.95 -2.97 4.52
C GLY A 256 -8.32 -3.29 5.10
N ARG A 257 -8.39 -3.50 6.42
CA ARG A 257 -9.64 -3.47 7.19
C ARG A 257 -9.59 -2.28 8.12
N THR A 258 -10.69 -1.53 8.19
CA THR A 258 -10.85 -0.46 9.17
C THR A 258 -10.70 -1.00 10.58
N LEU A 259 -9.99 -0.25 11.43
CA LEU A 259 -9.86 -0.58 12.85
C LEU A 259 -11.22 -0.61 13.54
N ALA A 260 -11.40 -1.55 14.48
CA ALA A 260 -12.60 -1.57 15.30
C ALA A 260 -12.60 -0.38 16.26
N LYS A 261 -13.79 0.11 16.66
CA LYS A 261 -13.90 1.25 17.60
C LYS A 261 -13.19 0.98 18.94
N SER A 262 -13.12 -0.28 19.37
CA SER A 262 -12.39 -0.69 20.58
C SER A 262 -10.87 -0.56 20.47
N GLU A 263 -10.33 -0.45 19.24
CA GLU A 263 -8.91 -0.23 18.96
C GLU A 263 -8.57 1.27 18.85
N LEU A 264 -9.58 2.15 18.96
CA LEU A 264 -9.41 3.61 18.92
C LEU A 264 -9.41 4.20 20.33
N ARG A 265 -8.60 5.23 20.53
CA ARG A 265 -8.60 6.03 21.76
C ARG A 265 -9.34 7.33 21.56
N CYS A 266 -10.46 7.47 22.26
CA CYS A 266 -11.29 8.67 22.23
C CYS A 266 -10.85 9.71 23.28
N SER A 267 -11.05 10.98 22.98
CA SER A 267 -10.90 12.10 23.93
C SER A 267 -12.22 12.40 24.64
N ASP A 268 -12.20 12.89 25.88
CA ASP A 268 -13.41 13.21 26.66
C ASP A 268 -14.07 14.57 26.30
N GLY A 269 -13.83 15.10 25.09
CA GLY A 269 -14.31 16.39 24.61
C GLY A 269 -15.54 16.33 23.71
N VAL A 270 -16.05 17.52 23.34
CA VAL A 270 -17.09 17.69 22.31
C VAL A 270 -16.55 18.60 21.19
N PRO A 271 -16.33 18.07 19.96
CA PRO A 271 -16.58 16.70 19.56
C PRO A 271 -15.61 15.70 20.20
N THR A 272 -16.08 14.46 20.34
CA THR A 272 -15.27 13.33 20.78
C THR A 272 -14.39 12.87 19.63
N VAL A 273 -13.07 13.03 19.75
CA VAL A 273 -12.10 12.65 18.72
C VAL A 273 -11.49 11.29 19.06
N CYS A 274 -11.75 10.30 18.23
CA CYS A 274 -11.24 8.94 18.36
C CYS A 274 -10.16 8.68 17.31
N LEU A 275 -8.94 8.37 17.73
CA LEU A 275 -7.79 8.11 16.85
C LEU A 275 -7.07 6.83 17.27
N SER A 276 -6.35 6.21 16.34
CA SER A 276 -5.56 5.01 16.64
C SER A 276 -4.28 5.34 17.40
N ASP A 277 -3.69 4.35 18.06
CA ASP A 277 -2.39 4.50 18.75
C ASP A 277 -1.29 4.94 17.79
N VAL A 278 -1.32 4.44 16.54
CA VAL A 278 -0.39 4.82 15.48
C VAL A 278 -0.48 6.32 15.18
N GLN A 279 -1.69 6.85 15.05
CA GLN A 279 -1.92 8.27 14.73
C GLN A 279 -1.41 9.22 15.81
N ILE A 280 -1.52 8.84 17.10
CA ILE A 280 -1.08 9.68 18.22
C ILE A 280 0.38 9.44 18.64
N ALA A 281 1.06 8.45 18.05
CA ALA A 281 2.40 8.03 18.47
C ALA A 281 3.48 9.11 18.37
N ARG A 282 3.26 10.13 17.55
CA ARG A 282 4.20 11.25 17.30
C ARG A 282 3.65 12.61 17.71
N GLY A 283 2.62 12.62 18.55
CA GLY A 283 1.96 13.82 19.02
C GLY A 283 0.45 13.61 19.05
N ASP A 284 -0.16 13.83 20.21
CA ASP A 284 -1.61 13.72 20.36
C ASP A 284 -2.29 15.04 19.96
N GLN A 285 -2.77 15.08 18.73
CA GLN A 285 -3.44 16.26 18.16
C GLN A 285 -4.97 16.26 18.34
N ARG A 286 -5.53 15.32 19.12
CA ARG A 286 -6.99 15.21 19.30
C ARG A 286 -7.62 16.51 19.79
N ARG A 287 -6.93 17.23 20.68
CA ARG A 287 -7.41 18.52 21.21
C ARG A 287 -7.47 19.60 20.13
N LEU A 288 -6.49 19.63 19.22
CA LEU A 288 -6.44 20.60 18.13
C LEU A 288 -7.58 20.34 17.14
N VAL A 289 -7.75 19.07 16.74
CA VAL A 289 -8.88 18.61 15.90
C VAL A 289 -10.23 18.99 16.53
N ALA A 290 -10.42 18.71 17.82
CA ALA A 290 -11.66 19.03 18.51
C ALA A 290 -11.95 20.54 18.47
N LYS A 291 -10.95 21.38 18.76
CA LYS A 291 -11.08 22.84 18.70
C LYS A 291 -11.43 23.35 17.31
N THR A 292 -10.82 22.79 16.26
CA THR A 292 -11.12 23.15 14.86
C THR A 292 -12.60 22.95 14.58
N PHE A 293 -13.15 21.79 14.92
CA PHE A 293 -14.58 21.53 14.74
C PHE A 293 -15.47 22.35 15.68
N SER A 294 -15.05 22.62 16.92
CA SER A 294 -15.80 23.53 17.82
C SER A 294 -15.94 24.93 17.22
N ILE A 295 -14.88 25.48 16.60
CA ILE A 295 -14.95 26.79 15.90
C ILE A 295 -16.01 26.76 14.81
N PHE A 296 -16.06 25.70 14.01
CA PHE A 296 -17.05 25.59 12.93
C PHE A 296 -18.48 25.37 13.45
N ASN A 297 -18.63 24.60 14.52
CA ASN A 297 -19.91 24.44 15.22
C ASN A 297 -20.42 25.79 15.76
N ASP A 298 -19.55 26.62 16.35
CA ASP A 298 -19.88 27.96 16.86
C ASP A 298 -20.28 28.93 15.74
N LEU A 299 -19.82 28.68 14.51
CA LEU A 299 -20.23 29.40 13.31
C LEU A 299 -21.55 28.89 12.73
N GLY A 300 -22.22 27.92 13.37
CA GLY A 300 -23.51 27.40 12.93
C GLY A 300 -23.42 26.55 11.64
N LEU A 301 -22.24 25.99 11.37
CA LEU A 301 -22.09 24.94 10.36
C LEU A 301 -22.63 23.61 10.92
N GLN A 302 -22.69 22.58 10.06
CA GLN A 302 -23.18 21.26 10.47
C GLN A 302 -22.40 20.78 11.71
N PRO A 303 -23.09 20.48 12.83
CA PRO A 303 -22.44 20.21 14.09
C PRO A 303 -21.72 18.86 14.05
N VAL A 304 -20.41 18.89 14.27
CA VAL A 304 -19.61 17.68 14.48
C VAL A 304 -19.64 17.32 15.95
N ARG A 305 -20.05 16.09 16.24
CA ARG A 305 -20.14 15.49 17.58
C ARG A 305 -19.08 14.44 17.80
N GLN A 306 -18.68 13.75 16.74
CA GLN A 306 -17.68 12.69 16.80
C GLN A 306 -16.73 12.81 15.61
N VAL A 307 -15.45 12.54 15.85
CA VAL A 307 -14.42 12.47 14.81
C VAL A 307 -13.80 11.08 14.85
N GLU A 308 -13.75 10.42 13.70
CA GLU A 308 -13.14 9.10 13.50
C GLU A 308 -12.11 9.18 12.35
N PRO A 309 -11.13 8.27 12.27
CA PRO A 309 -10.16 8.32 11.19
C PRO A 309 -10.77 7.77 9.90
N VAL A 310 -10.42 8.38 8.76
CA VAL A 310 -10.90 7.93 7.45
C VAL A 310 -10.11 6.70 6.96
N PRO A 311 -10.78 5.60 6.56
CA PRO A 311 -10.11 4.49 5.89
C PRO A 311 -9.65 4.91 4.47
N ALA A 312 -8.63 4.25 3.93
CA ALA A 312 -8.04 4.58 2.63
C ALA A 312 -9.05 4.45 1.47
N LEU A 313 -10.01 3.52 1.58
CA LEU A 313 -11.09 3.32 0.63
C LEU A 313 -12.47 3.68 1.21
N HIS A 314 -12.61 4.88 1.77
CA HIS A 314 -13.93 5.38 2.13
C HIS A 314 -14.73 5.78 0.88
N LYS A 315 -15.94 5.22 0.71
CA LYS A 315 -16.88 5.57 -0.38
C LYS A 315 -18.13 6.33 0.11
N GLY A 316 -18.18 6.65 1.40
CA GLY A 316 -19.31 7.31 2.03
C GLY A 316 -19.09 8.80 2.23
N ASP A 317 -19.98 9.42 3.02
CA ASP A 317 -19.80 10.80 3.47
C ASP A 317 -18.61 10.89 4.42
N VAL A 318 -17.72 11.86 4.16
CA VAL A 318 -16.69 12.26 5.13
C VAL A 318 -17.28 13.05 6.29
N LEU A 319 -18.47 13.63 6.10
CA LEU A 319 -19.24 14.28 7.14
C LEU A 319 -20.67 13.73 7.16
N SER A 320 -20.96 12.85 8.12
CA SER A 320 -22.28 12.22 8.27
C SER A 320 -23.33 13.22 8.77
N PRO A 321 -24.60 13.13 8.31
CA PRO A 321 -25.74 13.85 8.88
C PRO A 321 -25.91 13.67 10.40
N THR A 322 -25.39 12.57 10.96
CA THR A 322 -25.40 12.31 12.41
C THR A 322 -24.35 13.09 13.20
N GLY A 323 -23.51 13.88 12.52
CA GLY A 323 -22.43 14.66 13.12
C GLY A 323 -21.14 13.87 13.34
N THR A 324 -20.87 12.84 12.53
CA THR A 324 -19.60 12.11 12.54
C THR A 324 -18.72 12.60 11.39
N ALA A 325 -17.56 13.15 11.70
CA ALA A 325 -16.54 13.57 10.74
C ALA A 325 -15.46 12.51 10.60
N LEU A 326 -15.01 12.24 9.38
CA LEU A 326 -13.91 11.35 9.06
C LEU A 326 -12.71 12.15 8.61
N ILE A 327 -11.59 12.02 9.31
CA ILE A 327 -10.37 12.81 9.04
C ILE A 327 -9.21 11.91 8.63
N SER A 328 -8.37 12.40 7.71
CA SER A 328 -7.10 11.75 7.38
C SER A 328 -6.00 12.34 8.25
N MET A 329 -5.46 11.54 9.17
CA MET A 329 -4.36 12.00 10.03
C MET A 329 -3.22 11.00 10.02
N ALA A 330 -2.06 11.43 9.50
CA ALA A 330 -0.82 10.69 9.55
C ALA A 330 -0.08 10.94 10.88
N PRO A 331 0.77 10.00 11.33
CA PRO A 331 1.53 10.18 12.56
C PRO A 331 2.54 11.32 12.42
N GLY A 332 2.49 12.28 13.35
CA GLY A 332 3.46 13.37 13.41
C GLY A 332 3.16 14.51 12.43
N MET A 333 1.93 14.58 11.92
CA MET A 333 1.45 15.78 11.22
C MET A 333 1.68 17.03 12.06
N SER A 334 2.07 18.11 11.39
CA SER A 334 2.22 19.41 12.02
C SER A 334 0.86 19.93 12.52
N GLU A 335 0.87 20.94 13.40
CA GLU A 335 -0.37 21.60 13.83
C GLU A 335 -1.10 22.19 12.62
N LEU A 336 -0.35 22.78 11.68
CA LEU A 336 -0.83 23.32 10.41
C LEU A 336 -1.57 22.25 9.58
N ASP A 337 -0.91 21.12 9.29
CA ASP A 337 -1.48 20.05 8.48
C ASP A 337 -2.69 19.41 9.19
N THR A 338 -2.66 19.34 10.52
CA THR A 338 -3.78 18.81 11.30
C THR A 338 -5.00 19.72 11.22
N VAL A 339 -4.81 21.04 11.35
CA VAL A 339 -5.87 22.02 11.17
C VAL A 339 -6.43 21.96 9.76
N HIS A 340 -5.55 21.89 8.76
CA HIS A 340 -5.95 21.75 7.35
C HIS A 340 -6.75 20.47 7.10
N SER A 341 -6.30 19.32 7.62
CA SER A 341 -7.03 18.05 7.46
C SER A 341 -8.42 18.09 8.10
N ALA A 342 -8.54 18.64 9.31
CA ALA A 342 -9.83 18.81 9.98
C ALA A 342 -10.75 19.80 9.23
N ALA A 343 -10.21 20.95 8.81
CA ALA A 343 -10.97 21.99 8.10
C ALA A 343 -11.44 21.53 6.72
N SER A 344 -10.58 20.84 5.97
CA SER A 344 -10.89 20.30 4.66
C SER A 344 -11.93 19.17 4.69
N THR A 345 -12.35 18.67 5.85
CA THR A 345 -13.45 17.70 5.94
C THR A 345 -14.76 18.29 5.41
N TYR A 346 -15.02 19.58 5.66
CA TYR A 346 -16.22 20.26 5.16
C TYR A 346 -16.17 20.46 3.64
N SER A 347 -15.00 20.78 3.07
CA SER A 347 -14.84 20.94 1.62
C SER A 347 -14.78 19.59 0.89
N SER A 348 -14.20 18.55 1.50
CA SER A 348 -14.12 17.20 0.94
C SER A 348 -15.49 16.54 0.80
N GLN A 349 -16.49 16.97 1.58
CA GLN A 349 -17.87 16.53 1.37
C GLN A 349 -18.41 16.96 -0.01
N LEU A 350 -17.91 18.07 -0.55
CA LEU A 350 -18.30 18.61 -1.85
C LEU A 350 -17.74 17.78 -3.02
N ASP A 351 -16.64 17.03 -2.82
CA ASP A 351 -16.04 16.15 -3.84
C ASP A 351 -16.91 14.97 -4.25
N ARG A 352 -17.87 14.59 -3.41
CA ARG A 352 -18.60 13.35 -3.60
C ARG A 352 -19.48 13.35 -4.86
N PHE A 353 -19.87 14.53 -5.33
CA PHE A 353 -20.88 14.66 -6.37
C PHE A 353 -20.23 14.82 -7.76
N SER A 354 -20.43 13.81 -8.63
CA SER A 354 -20.19 13.96 -10.07
C SER A 354 -21.33 14.78 -10.67
N CYS A 355 -21.22 16.10 -10.57
CA CYS A 355 -22.22 17.02 -11.12
C CYS A 355 -22.03 17.17 -12.64
N ASP A 356 -23.13 17.10 -13.40
CA ASP A 356 -23.16 17.53 -14.79
C ASP A 356 -23.33 19.06 -14.82
N LEU A 357 -22.20 19.78 -14.86
CA LEU A 357 -22.15 21.22 -14.65
C LEU A 357 -22.08 21.97 -15.98
N GLN A 358 -22.90 23.02 -16.11
CA GLN A 358 -22.81 23.96 -17.23
C GLN A 358 -21.48 24.73 -17.22
N ASP A 359 -20.95 25.03 -16.02
CA ASP A 359 -19.68 25.70 -15.81
C ASP A 359 -18.86 24.97 -14.73
N PRO A 360 -18.09 23.94 -15.11
CA PRO A 360 -17.29 23.17 -14.16
C PRO A 360 -16.16 23.99 -13.55
N VAL A 361 -15.60 24.95 -14.30
CA VAL A 361 -14.47 25.78 -13.85
C VAL A 361 -14.90 26.61 -12.65
N LYS A 362 -16.00 27.36 -12.79
CA LYS A 362 -16.51 28.21 -11.71
C LYS A 362 -16.96 27.42 -10.48
N TRP A 363 -17.49 26.21 -10.68
CA TRP A 363 -17.81 25.30 -9.57
C TRP A 363 -16.54 24.90 -8.80
N PHE A 364 -15.48 24.49 -9.50
CA PHE A 364 -14.19 24.15 -8.87
C PHE A 364 -13.58 25.35 -8.15
N GLU A 365 -13.58 26.53 -8.76
CA GLU A 365 -13.06 27.77 -8.15
C GLU A 365 -13.82 28.12 -6.87
N THR A 366 -15.15 28.09 -6.91
CA THR A 366 -15.99 28.33 -5.72
C THR A 366 -15.69 27.31 -4.62
N ARG A 367 -15.50 26.04 -4.98
CA ARG A 367 -15.13 25.00 -4.02
C ARG A 367 -13.78 25.28 -3.37
N TYR A 368 -12.77 25.66 -4.16
CA TYR A 368 -11.46 26.07 -3.62
C TYR A 368 -11.57 27.30 -2.73
N LEU A 369 -12.43 28.27 -3.08
CA LEU A 369 -12.71 29.44 -2.24
C LEU A 369 -13.29 29.03 -0.88
N VAL A 370 -14.26 28.12 -0.88
CA VAL A 370 -14.86 27.58 0.35
C VAL A 370 -13.81 26.85 1.21
N GLN A 371 -12.97 26.01 0.59
CA GLN A 371 -11.87 25.33 1.28
C GLN A 371 -10.87 26.31 1.89
N ALA A 372 -10.41 27.28 1.11
CA ALA A 372 -9.47 28.31 1.56
C ALA A 372 -10.05 29.13 2.73
N TRP A 373 -11.36 29.40 2.72
CA TRP A 373 -12.02 30.06 3.85
C TRP A 373 -12.03 29.20 5.11
N PHE A 374 -12.31 27.89 5.01
CA PHE A 374 -12.25 26.98 6.16
C PHE A 374 -10.84 26.93 6.76
N ASP A 375 -9.82 26.73 5.90
CA ASP A 375 -8.42 26.71 6.29
C ASP A 375 -8.00 28.00 7.00
N GLN A 376 -8.27 29.16 6.40
CA GLN A 376 -7.91 30.46 6.98
C GLN A 376 -8.65 30.75 8.29
N THR A 377 -9.93 30.39 8.38
CA THR A 377 -10.74 30.62 9.57
C THR A 377 -10.21 29.81 10.75
N ALA A 378 -9.90 28.54 10.54
CA ALA A 378 -9.33 27.68 11.57
C ALA A 378 -7.90 28.10 11.94
N ALA A 379 -7.05 28.39 10.95
CA ALA A 379 -5.67 28.80 11.18
C ALA A 379 -5.55 30.10 11.99
N ARG A 380 -6.34 31.14 11.66
CA ARG A 380 -6.34 32.41 12.41
C ARG A 380 -6.73 32.25 13.88
N ALA A 381 -7.55 31.24 14.17
CA ALA A 381 -8.04 30.99 15.52
C ALA A 381 -7.10 30.11 16.35
N LEU A 382 -6.30 29.25 15.72
CA LEU A 382 -5.58 28.17 16.41
C LEU A 382 -4.06 28.21 16.25
N LEU A 383 -3.54 28.76 15.15
CA LEU A 383 -2.13 28.65 14.80
C LEU A 383 -1.35 29.94 15.07
N SER A 384 -0.03 29.83 15.14
CA SER A 384 0.88 30.97 15.27
C SER A 384 0.81 31.88 14.02
N PRO A 385 1.16 33.18 14.11
CA PRO A 385 1.16 34.08 12.95
C PRO A 385 2.06 33.61 11.79
N GLU A 386 3.12 32.86 12.08
CA GLU A 386 4.02 32.28 11.07
C GLU A 386 3.30 31.16 10.29
N ASP A 387 2.69 30.22 11.00
CA ASP A 387 1.92 29.12 10.39
C ASP A 387 0.68 29.62 9.62
N GLN A 388 0.08 30.72 10.08
CA GLN A 388 -1.03 31.37 9.39
C GLN A 388 -0.65 31.86 7.99
N GLN A 389 0.58 32.37 7.80
CA GLN A 389 1.03 32.79 6.46
C GLN A 389 1.27 31.59 5.55
N SER A 390 1.80 30.51 6.10
CA SER A 390 2.03 29.25 5.39
C SER A 390 0.73 28.61 4.88
N ILE A 391 -0.35 28.60 5.67
CA ILE A 391 -1.63 28.05 5.19
C ILE A 391 -2.22 28.87 4.04
N VAL A 392 -2.12 30.20 4.10
CA VAL A 392 -2.65 31.09 3.06
C VAL A 392 -1.90 30.87 1.76
N ALA A 393 -0.57 30.73 1.85
CA ALA A 393 0.24 30.37 0.70
C ALA A 393 -0.16 28.99 0.15
N PHE A 394 -0.31 27.99 1.01
CA PHE A 394 -0.66 26.61 0.63
C PHE A 394 -2.01 26.51 -0.08
N SER A 395 -3.06 27.16 0.44
CA SER A 395 -4.39 27.14 -0.19
C SER A 395 -4.44 27.91 -1.53
N LEU A 396 -3.40 28.69 -1.86
CA LEU A 396 -3.33 29.55 -3.07
C LEU A 396 -2.14 29.23 -3.99
N THR A 397 -1.37 28.17 -3.71
CA THR A 397 -0.10 27.90 -4.39
C THR A 397 -0.20 27.37 -5.82
N ASP A 398 -1.38 26.97 -6.30
CA ASP A 398 -1.51 26.55 -7.69
C ASP A 398 -1.58 27.79 -8.62
N PRO A 399 -0.54 28.07 -9.44
CA PRO A 399 -0.51 29.24 -10.32
C PRO A 399 -1.58 29.21 -11.42
N ALA A 400 -2.29 28.08 -11.61
CA ALA A 400 -3.46 28.00 -12.47
C ALA A 400 -4.76 28.51 -11.81
N THR A 401 -4.76 28.79 -10.50
CA THR A 401 -5.93 29.39 -9.83
C THR A 401 -6.19 30.79 -10.38
N ALA A 402 -7.39 30.98 -10.92
CA ALA A 402 -7.77 32.18 -11.67
C ALA A 402 -7.60 33.46 -10.84
N PRO A 403 -7.25 34.60 -11.47
CA PRO A 403 -7.31 35.92 -10.84
C PRO A 403 -8.64 36.21 -10.13
N GLU A 404 -9.72 35.61 -10.63
CA GLU A 404 -11.07 35.68 -10.07
C GLU A 404 -11.14 35.08 -8.66
N LEU A 405 -10.50 33.94 -8.40
CA LEU A 405 -10.45 33.33 -7.06
C LEU A 405 -9.83 34.27 -6.02
N LYS A 406 -8.73 34.94 -6.39
CA LYS A 406 -8.07 35.92 -5.51
C LYS A 406 -8.97 37.12 -5.25
N SER A 407 -9.69 37.58 -6.26
CA SER A 407 -10.67 38.67 -6.13
C SER A 407 -11.82 38.28 -5.21
N ASP A 408 -12.41 37.09 -5.42
CA ASP A 408 -13.54 36.61 -4.62
C ASP A 408 -13.14 36.34 -3.18
N LEU A 409 -11.92 35.82 -2.94
CA LEU A 409 -11.38 35.70 -1.59
C LEU A 409 -11.15 37.07 -0.93
N ALA A 410 -10.65 38.05 -1.67
CA ALA A 410 -10.52 39.43 -1.18
C ALA A 410 -11.87 40.07 -0.86
N ASP A 411 -12.91 39.78 -1.64
CA ASP A 411 -14.26 40.28 -1.41
C ASP A 411 -14.92 39.59 -0.21
N LEU A 412 -14.77 38.28 -0.10
CA LEU A 412 -15.24 37.50 1.05
C LEU A 412 -14.57 37.96 2.33
N THR A 413 -13.25 38.15 2.34
CA THR A 413 -12.50 38.61 3.53
C THR A 413 -12.84 40.04 3.94
N ARG A 414 -13.34 40.88 3.02
CA ARG A 414 -13.86 42.22 3.31
C ARG A 414 -15.23 42.23 3.99
N MET A 415 -16.00 41.15 3.90
CA MET A 415 -17.29 41.03 4.58
C MET A 415 -17.14 40.89 6.09
N THR A 416 -18.18 41.25 6.85
CA THR A 416 -18.23 40.94 8.29
C THR A 416 -18.29 39.42 8.52
N LYS A 417 -17.79 38.94 9.67
CA LYS A 417 -17.80 37.50 9.99
C LYS A 417 -19.18 36.84 9.84
N PRO A 418 -20.30 37.44 10.30
CA PRO A 418 -21.64 36.87 10.07
C PRO A 418 -22.07 36.84 8.59
N GLN A 419 -21.60 37.78 7.77
CA GLN A 419 -21.84 37.76 6.32
C GLN A 419 -21.05 36.63 5.65
N GLN A 420 -19.76 36.49 5.98
CA GLN A 420 -18.92 35.40 5.48
C GLN A 420 -19.53 34.04 5.80
N THR A 421 -19.89 33.80 7.06
CA THR A 421 -20.49 32.54 7.50
C THR A 421 -21.81 32.23 6.79
N ARG A 422 -22.67 33.24 6.58
CA ARG A 422 -23.92 33.05 5.83
C ARG A 422 -23.65 32.67 4.38
N TRP A 423 -22.72 33.38 3.72
CA TRP A 423 -22.34 33.08 2.34
C TRP A 423 -21.74 31.68 2.22
N ILE A 424 -20.82 31.29 3.11
CA ILE A 424 -20.19 29.96 3.10
C ILE A 424 -21.21 28.84 3.28
N ARG A 425 -22.16 28.99 4.21
CA ARG A 425 -23.20 27.98 4.41
C ARG A 425 -24.07 27.83 3.17
N GLN A 426 -24.51 28.94 2.58
CA GLN A 426 -25.31 28.94 1.36
C GLN A 426 -24.52 28.35 0.18
N ALA A 427 -23.26 28.75 0.01
CA ALA A 427 -22.38 28.25 -1.04
C ALA A 427 -22.18 26.74 -0.92
N SER A 428 -21.91 26.22 0.27
CA SER A 428 -21.80 24.77 0.50
C SER A 428 -23.10 24.02 0.18
N GLU A 429 -24.26 24.55 0.61
CA GLU A 429 -25.57 23.94 0.30
C GLU A 429 -25.86 23.94 -1.22
N GLU A 430 -25.54 25.02 -1.92
CA GLU A 430 -25.71 25.11 -3.38
C GLU A 430 -24.74 24.19 -4.13
N LEU A 431 -23.48 24.10 -3.70
CA LEU A 431 -22.48 23.20 -4.29
C LEU A 431 -22.89 21.72 -4.10
N LEU A 432 -23.44 21.34 -2.94
CA LEU A 432 -24.01 20.01 -2.71
C LEU A 432 -25.22 19.71 -3.61
N GLN A 433 -25.92 20.75 -4.09
CA GLN A 433 -27.01 20.64 -5.07
C GLN A 433 -26.53 20.77 -6.52
N CYS A 434 -25.23 20.72 -6.78
CA CYS A 434 -24.63 20.92 -8.10
C CYS A 434 -24.96 22.30 -8.72
N LYS A 435 -25.08 23.35 -7.89
CA LYS A 435 -25.30 24.73 -8.31
C LYS A 435 -24.08 25.58 -7.99
N VAL A 436 -23.77 26.52 -8.88
CA VAL A 436 -22.69 27.50 -8.67
C VAL A 436 -23.28 28.72 -7.96
N PRO A 437 -22.82 29.05 -6.74
CA PRO A 437 -23.34 30.18 -6.00
C PRO A 437 -22.91 31.52 -6.59
N ALA A 438 -23.66 32.55 -6.23
CA ALA A 438 -23.33 33.92 -6.58
C ALA A 438 -22.00 34.33 -5.92
N SER A 439 -21.17 35.08 -6.65
CA SER A 439 -19.86 35.50 -6.11
C SER A 439 -20.04 36.38 -4.87
N PRO A 440 -19.08 36.36 -3.92
CA PRO A 440 -19.21 37.14 -2.69
C PRO A 440 -19.51 38.62 -2.94
N GLY A 441 -18.83 39.25 -3.92
CA GLY A 441 -19.01 40.67 -4.26
C GLY A 441 -20.37 41.05 -4.88
N SER A 442 -21.23 40.07 -5.20
CA SER A 442 -22.58 40.28 -5.71
C SER A 442 -23.66 40.21 -4.62
N ALA A 443 -23.43 39.48 -3.52
CA ALA A 443 -24.41 39.25 -2.46
C ALA A 443 -24.55 40.44 -1.46
N GLY A 444 -23.64 41.41 -1.53
CA GLY A 444 -23.63 42.60 -0.65
C GLY A 444 -24.13 43.89 -1.30
N ARG A 445 -24.55 43.84 -2.57
CA ARG A 445 -25.23 44.92 -3.29
C ARG A 445 -26.72 44.63 -3.34
#